data_AF-A0AAV2Z4C1-F1
#
_entry.id   AF-A0AAV2Z4C1-F1
#
_cell.length_a   1.000
_cell.length_b   1.000
_cell.length_c   1.000
_cell.angle_alpha   90.00
_cell.angle_beta   90.00
_cell.angle_gamma   90.00
#
_symmetry.space_group_name_H-M   'P 1'
#
loop_
_entity.id
_entity.type
_entity.pdbx_description
1 polymer ?
#
loop_
_entity_poly.entity_id
_entity_poly.type
_entity_poly.pdbx_seq_one_letter_code
_entity_poly.pdbx_strand_id
1 'polypeptide(L)'
;MTVALASNADGSELLLPLFIDTAAPPQCFDKKTAQQLGVDYTSSRTAWMNSGIFNVWLSRLNERFKAQNRNVTIIVDRVSSHKGDESDAPPDPANPNGIIYMSNVSVVKLLPRTFSRYMPIARMKKRFKPIKCAIL
;
A
#
# COMPACT_ATOMS: atom_id res chain seq x y z
N MET A 1 13.76 -1.00 -9.10
CA MET A 1 12.64 -0.08 -8.91
C MET A 1 11.27 -0.76 -9.05
N THR A 2 10.44 -0.62 -8.03
CA THR A 2 9.03 -0.99 -7.97
C THR A 2 8.20 0.22 -7.57
N VAL A 3 6.97 0.31 -8.06
CA VAL A 3 6.04 1.40 -7.71
C VAL A 3 4.76 0.77 -7.18
N ALA A 4 4.36 1.16 -5.97
CA ALA A 4 3.06 0.81 -5.41
C ALA A 4 2.07 1.95 -5.67
N LEU A 5 0.93 1.59 -6.26
CA LEU A 5 -0.13 2.50 -6.63
C LEU A 5 -1.41 2.09 -5.90
N ALA A 6 -2.15 3.08 -5.44
CA ALA A 6 -3.45 2.90 -4.83
C ALA A 6 -4.43 3.96 -5.33
N SER A 7 -5.66 3.54 -5.60
CA SER A 7 -6.77 4.39 -6.00
C SER A 7 -8.03 3.99 -5.25
N ASN A 8 -8.97 4.92 -5.11
CA ASN A 8 -10.34 4.58 -4.72
C ASN A 8 -11.05 3.75 -5.80
N ALA A 9 -12.24 3.24 -5.46
CA ALA A 9 -12.97 2.24 -6.24
C ALA A 9 -13.42 2.74 -7.63
N ASP A 10 -13.78 4.02 -7.73
CA ASP A 10 -14.16 4.66 -9.00
C ASP A 10 -12.94 5.19 -9.78
N GLY A 11 -11.78 5.25 -9.13
CA GLY A 11 -10.54 5.78 -9.69
C GLY A 11 -10.47 7.31 -9.77
N SER A 12 -11.37 8.04 -9.10
CA SER A 12 -11.37 9.51 -9.06
C SER A 12 -10.26 10.09 -8.17
N GLU A 13 -9.81 9.33 -7.17
CA GLU A 13 -8.72 9.69 -6.27
C GLU A 13 -7.57 8.70 -6.39
N LEU A 14 -6.38 9.21 -6.71
CA LEU A 14 -5.13 8.47 -6.64
C LEU A 14 -4.37 8.86 -5.37
N LEU A 15 -3.89 7.87 -4.62
CA LEU A 15 -2.95 8.12 -3.54
C LEU A 15 -1.56 8.42 -4.11
N LEU A 16 -0.74 9.08 -3.28
CA LEU A 16 0.64 9.36 -3.65
C LEU A 16 1.37 8.02 -3.89
N PRO A 17 2.02 7.83 -5.05
CA PRO A 17 2.77 6.61 -5.33
C PRO A 17 3.91 6.41 -4.33
N LEU A 18 4.11 5.16 -3.90
CA LEU A 18 5.29 4.76 -3.15
C LEU A 18 6.33 4.15 -4.10
N PHE A 19 7.48 4.79 -4.20
CA PHE A 19 8.63 4.29 -4.94
C PHE A 19 9.50 3.42 -4.04
N ILE A 20 9.84 2.23 -4.50
CA ILE A 20 10.73 1.29 -3.81
C ILE A 20 11.90 0.97 -4.72
N ASP A 21 13.12 1.26 -4.29
CA ASP A 21 14.31 0.89 -5.05
C ASP A 21 15.36 0.14 -4.24
N THR A 22 16.42 -0.33 -4.88
CA THR A 22 17.58 -0.92 -4.20
C THR A 22 18.54 0.14 -3.65
N ALA A 23 18.57 1.33 -4.26
CA ALA A 23 19.47 2.40 -3.89
C ALA A 23 18.97 3.19 -2.67
N ALA A 24 19.89 3.60 -1.80
CA ALA A 24 19.62 4.58 -0.74
C ALA A 24 20.88 5.45 -0.52
N PRO A 25 20.86 6.76 -0.85
CA PRO A 25 19.79 7.51 -1.53
C PRO A 25 19.70 7.19 -3.04
N PRO A 26 18.56 7.43 -3.70
CA PRO A 26 18.43 7.28 -5.15
C PRO A 26 19.30 8.29 -5.88
N GLN A 27 20.06 7.81 -6.88
CA GLN A 27 21.02 8.65 -7.62
C GLN A 27 20.33 9.73 -8.47
N CYS A 28 19.08 9.51 -8.87
CA CYS A 28 18.31 10.43 -9.71
C CYS A 28 17.69 11.63 -8.96
N PHE A 29 17.96 11.80 -7.66
CA PHE A 29 17.38 12.90 -6.89
C PHE A 29 18.21 14.18 -6.91
N ASP A 30 19.33 14.23 -7.62
CA ASP A 30 20.19 15.43 -7.73
C ASP A 30 20.52 16.04 -6.36
N LYS A 31 20.87 15.17 -5.39
CA LYS A 31 21.17 15.51 -3.98
C LYS A 31 19.98 16.06 -3.17
N LYS A 32 18.75 15.99 -3.70
CA LYS A 32 17.52 16.31 -2.96
C LYS A 32 17.02 15.08 -2.20
N THR A 33 16.23 15.30 -1.16
CA THR A 33 15.52 14.24 -0.46
C THR A 33 14.20 13.91 -1.17
N ALA A 34 13.66 12.71 -0.92
CA ALA A 34 12.33 12.32 -1.41
C ALA A 34 11.24 13.35 -1.03
N GLN A 35 11.32 13.83 0.21
CA GLN A 35 10.40 14.83 0.75
C GLN A 35 10.50 16.16 0.00
N GLN A 36 11.71 16.61 -0.34
CA GLN A 36 11.92 17.83 -1.15
C GLN A 36 11.37 17.70 -2.58
N LEU A 37 11.27 16.48 -3.09
CA LEU A 37 10.68 16.17 -4.40
C LEU A 37 9.18 15.86 -4.33
N GLY A 38 8.59 15.84 -3.13
CA GLY A 38 7.18 15.52 -2.93
C GLY A 38 6.83 14.07 -3.30
N VAL A 39 7.81 13.15 -3.27
CA VAL A 39 7.59 11.73 -3.58
C VAL A 39 7.73 10.89 -2.32
N ASP A 40 6.92 9.85 -2.20
CA ASP A 40 7.14 8.83 -1.18
C ASP A 40 8.15 7.80 -1.71
N TYR A 41 9.28 7.69 -1.03
CA TYR A 41 10.39 6.83 -1.44
C TYR A 41 10.89 6.01 -0.27
N THR A 42 11.17 4.73 -0.55
CA THR A 42 11.87 3.84 0.36
C THR A 42 12.80 2.92 -0.41
N SER A 43 13.72 2.28 0.30
CA SER A 43 14.67 1.33 -0.28
C SER A 43 14.55 -0.03 0.37
N SER A 44 14.66 -1.09 -0.42
CA SER A 44 14.82 -2.46 0.07
C SER A 44 15.87 -3.19 -0.75
N ARG A 45 16.55 -4.19 -0.16
CA ARG A 45 17.62 -4.95 -0.83
C ARG A 45 17.21 -5.51 -2.19
N THR A 46 15.94 -5.85 -2.36
CA THR A 46 15.39 -6.42 -3.59
C THR A 46 14.64 -5.40 -4.45
N ALA A 47 14.44 -4.16 -3.97
CA ALA A 47 13.48 -3.19 -4.50
C ALA A 47 12.02 -3.69 -4.51
N TRP A 48 11.66 -4.62 -3.61
CA TRP A 48 10.29 -5.12 -3.46
C TRP A 48 9.67 -4.59 -2.18
N MET A 49 8.34 -4.57 -2.13
CA MET A 49 7.60 -4.32 -0.90
C MET A 49 7.78 -5.50 0.06
N ASN A 50 8.02 -5.18 1.32
CA ASN A 50 8.01 -6.13 2.43
C ASN A 50 7.02 -5.62 3.50
N SER A 51 6.75 -6.45 4.51
CA SER A 51 5.78 -6.12 5.56
C SER A 51 6.12 -4.83 6.32
N GLY A 52 7.40 -4.59 6.62
CA GLY A 52 7.81 -3.35 7.29
C GLY A 52 7.53 -2.11 6.45
N ILE A 53 7.87 -2.14 5.15
CA ILE A 53 7.56 -1.06 4.21
C ILE A 53 6.04 -0.84 4.10
N PHE A 54 5.28 -1.94 4.02
CA PHE A 54 3.83 -1.89 3.93
C PHE A 54 3.20 -1.27 5.18
N ASN A 55 3.63 -1.68 6.38
CA ASN A 55 3.11 -1.16 7.66
C ASN A 55 3.44 0.33 7.85
N VAL A 56 4.66 0.76 7.50
CA VAL A 56 5.03 2.19 7.53
C VAL A 56 4.15 3.00 6.58
N TRP A 57 3.93 2.49 5.37
CA TRP A 57 3.06 3.13 4.39
C TRP A 57 1.59 3.20 4.87
N LEU A 58 1.06 2.12 5.44
CA LEU A 58 -0.28 2.11 6.05
C LEU A 58 -0.43 3.11 7.18
N SER A 59 0.59 3.23 8.06
CA SER A 59 0.55 4.17 9.17
C SER A 59 0.43 5.63 8.71
N ARG A 60 1.22 6.00 7.68
CA ARG A 60 1.13 7.34 7.06
C ARG A 60 -0.24 7.59 6.44
N LEU A 61 -0.84 6.58 5.80
CA LEU A 61 -2.20 6.70 5.27
C LEU A 61 -3.24 6.86 6.39
N ASN A 62 -3.08 6.13 7.49
CA ASN A 62 -3.97 6.25 8.64
C ASN A 62 -3.93 7.67 9.22
N GLU A 63 -2.74 8.25 9.41
CA GLU A 63 -2.58 9.64 9.86
C GLU A 63 -3.24 10.62 8.89
N ARG A 64 -3.02 10.45 7.58
CA ARG A 64 -3.63 11.29 6.55
C ARG A 64 -5.16 11.22 6.60
N PHE A 65 -5.75 10.03 6.65
CA PHE A 65 -7.21 9.90 6.65
C PHE A 65 -7.84 10.29 7.98
N LYS A 66 -7.13 10.11 9.10
CA LYS A 66 -7.51 10.66 10.40
C LYS A 66 -7.59 12.19 10.36
N ALA A 67 -6.60 12.86 9.77
CA ALA A 67 -6.62 14.32 9.60
C ALA A 67 -7.78 14.80 8.69
N GLN A 68 -8.26 13.93 7.80
CA GLN A 68 -9.42 14.17 6.93
C GLN A 68 -10.75 13.73 7.57
N ASN A 69 -10.75 13.20 8.79
CA ASN A 69 -11.90 12.57 9.44
C ASN A 69 -12.60 11.52 8.55
N ARG A 70 -11.80 10.73 7.83
CA ARG A 70 -12.27 9.74 6.85
C ARG A 70 -11.87 8.34 7.28
N ASN A 71 -12.80 7.39 7.17
CA ASN A 71 -12.52 5.97 7.33
C ASN A 71 -12.40 5.32 5.96
N VAL A 72 -11.35 4.51 5.76
CA VAL A 72 -11.00 3.97 4.44
C VAL A 72 -10.72 2.48 4.54
N THR A 73 -11.22 1.70 3.58
CA THR A 73 -10.93 0.27 3.47
C THR A 73 -9.96 0.02 2.32
N ILE A 74 -8.78 -0.50 2.62
CA ILE A 74 -7.78 -0.86 1.61
C ILE A 74 -7.90 -2.35 1.32
N ILE A 75 -8.18 -2.67 0.06
CA ILE A 75 -8.16 -4.03 -0.48
C ILE A 75 -6.77 -4.34 -1.04
N VAL A 76 -6.18 -5.40 -0.50
CA VAL A 76 -4.86 -5.88 -0.93
C VAL A 76 -4.92 -7.33 -1.36
N ASP A 77 -3.95 -7.73 -2.17
CA ASP A 77 -3.80 -9.13 -2.53
C ASP A 77 -3.20 -9.97 -1.39
N ARG A 78 -3.41 -11.28 -1.48
CA ARG A 78 -2.94 -12.27 -0.50
C ARG A 78 -1.46 -12.59 -0.75
N VAL A 79 -0.59 -11.60 -0.64
CA VAL A 79 0.88 -11.77 -0.66
C VAL A 79 1.44 -11.64 0.74
N SER A 80 2.58 -12.29 0.97
CA SER A 80 3.25 -12.34 2.27
C SER A 80 3.76 -10.99 2.76
N SER A 81 3.92 -10.01 1.87
CA SER A 81 4.31 -8.63 2.20
C SER A 81 3.20 -7.82 2.87
N HIS A 82 1.95 -8.31 2.91
CA HIS A 82 0.82 -7.62 3.55
C HIS A 82 0.51 -8.18 4.94
N LYS A 83 1.53 -8.47 5.74
CA LYS A 83 1.36 -8.87 7.14
C LYS A 83 1.42 -7.63 8.02
N GLY A 84 0.39 -7.41 8.82
CA GLY A 84 0.45 -6.42 9.88
C GLY A 84 1.25 -6.94 11.05
N ASP A 85 1.80 -6.02 11.82
CA ASP A 85 2.27 -6.34 13.15
C ASP A 85 1.00 -6.63 13.99
N GLU A 86 0.90 -7.83 14.56
CA GLU A 86 -0.21 -8.21 15.45
C GLU A 86 -0.19 -7.32 16.69
N SER A 87 -0.83 -6.15 16.63
CA SER A 87 -1.04 -5.29 17.79
C SER A 87 -2.41 -5.59 18.40
N ASP A 88 -2.39 -6.26 19.55
CA ASP A 88 -3.36 -6.30 20.65
C ASP A 88 -4.85 -6.65 20.40
N ALA A 89 -5.30 -6.85 19.17
CA ALA A 89 -6.63 -7.38 18.87
C ALA A 89 -6.60 -8.91 18.74
N PRO A 90 -7.51 -9.66 19.39
CA PRO A 90 -7.61 -11.10 19.20
C PRO A 90 -7.74 -11.43 17.70
N PRO A 91 -6.98 -12.42 17.17
CA PRO A 91 -7.13 -12.85 15.80
C PRO A 91 -8.60 -13.24 15.57
N ASP A 92 -9.23 -12.66 14.54
CA ASP A 92 -10.57 -13.09 14.14
C ASP A 92 -10.52 -14.60 13.83
N PRO A 93 -11.24 -15.46 14.57
CA PRO A 93 -11.22 -16.91 14.36
C PRO A 93 -11.71 -17.32 12.97
N ALA A 94 -12.44 -16.45 12.25
CA ALA A 94 -12.86 -16.68 10.87
C ALA A 94 -11.78 -16.30 9.84
N ASN A 95 -10.75 -15.53 10.21
CA ASN A 95 -9.67 -15.13 9.31
C ASN A 95 -8.36 -14.82 10.07
N PRO A 96 -7.62 -15.86 10.51
CA PRO A 96 -6.43 -15.73 11.35
C PRO A 96 -5.22 -15.03 10.68
N ASN A 97 -5.37 -14.57 9.43
CA ASN A 97 -4.34 -13.84 8.68
C ASN A 97 -4.83 -12.47 8.19
N GLY A 98 -6.00 -12.02 8.64
CA GLY A 98 -6.96 -11.36 7.76
C GLY A 98 -6.98 -9.85 7.69
N ILE A 99 -6.90 -9.17 8.83
CA ILE A 99 -7.29 -7.76 8.92
C ILE A 99 -6.36 -7.02 9.86
N ILE A 100 -5.69 -6.00 9.35
CA ILE A 100 -4.95 -5.01 10.14
C ILE A 100 -5.94 -3.89 10.42
N TYR A 101 -6.25 -3.64 11.68
CA TYR A 101 -7.11 -2.53 12.09
C TYR A 101 -6.24 -1.38 12.59
N MET A 102 -6.25 -0.26 11.87
CA MET A 102 -5.84 1.03 12.41
C MET A 102 -7.09 1.87 12.69
N SER A 103 -6.94 3.02 13.36
CA SER A 103 -8.08 3.83 13.79
C SER A 103 -9.01 4.27 12.65
N ASN A 104 -8.46 4.52 11.45
CA ASN A 104 -9.18 5.05 10.29
C ASN A 104 -8.90 4.28 9.00
N VAL A 105 -8.05 3.25 9.05
CA VAL A 105 -7.71 2.38 7.93
C VAL A 105 -7.95 0.93 8.31
N SER A 106 -8.77 0.24 7.53
CA SER A 106 -8.94 -1.22 7.60
C SER A 106 -8.33 -1.87 6.36
N VAL A 107 -7.72 -3.04 6.53
CA VAL A 107 -7.10 -3.79 5.42
C VAL A 107 -7.82 -5.10 5.19
N VAL A 108 -8.39 -5.30 3.99
CA VAL A 108 -9.08 -6.53 3.61
C VAL A 108 -8.28 -7.29 2.57
N LYS A 109 -7.93 -8.55 2.87
CA LYS A 109 -7.23 -9.44 1.94
C LYS A 109 -8.20 -10.17 1.02
N LEU A 110 -7.96 -10.12 -0.29
CA LEU A 110 -8.77 -10.85 -1.27
C LEU A 110 -8.65 -12.37 -1.11
N LEU A 111 -9.75 -13.07 -1.42
CA LEU A 111 -9.76 -14.51 -1.61
C LEU A 111 -8.90 -14.93 -2.82
N PRO A 112 -8.41 -16.18 -2.86
CA PRO A 112 -7.69 -16.67 -4.02
C PRO A 112 -8.59 -16.58 -5.27
N ARG A 113 -8.05 -16.03 -6.37
CA ARG A 113 -8.66 -15.96 -7.71
C ARG A 113 -9.66 -14.82 -8.00
N THR A 114 -9.76 -13.78 -7.17
CA THR A 114 -10.71 -12.66 -7.42
C THR A 114 -10.10 -11.43 -8.14
N PHE A 115 -8.82 -11.50 -8.52
CA PHE A 115 -7.99 -10.37 -8.97
C PHE A 115 -8.48 -9.58 -10.20
N SER A 116 -9.17 -10.20 -11.16
CA SER A 116 -9.58 -9.52 -12.39
C SER A 116 -10.90 -8.76 -12.25
N ARG A 117 -11.75 -9.17 -11.31
CA ARG A 117 -13.14 -8.71 -11.23
C ARG A 117 -13.33 -7.46 -10.34
N TYR A 118 -12.49 -7.28 -9.33
CA TYR A 118 -12.68 -6.23 -8.30
C TYR A 118 -11.61 -5.13 -8.30
N MET A 119 -10.70 -5.09 -9.28
CA MET A 119 -9.62 -4.09 -9.34
C MET A 119 -9.81 -3.10 -10.50
N PRO A 120 -10.20 -1.84 -10.21
CA PRO A 120 -10.31 -0.75 -11.20
C PRO A 120 -8.97 -0.43 -11.89
N ILE A 121 -7.85 -0.70 -11.21
CA ILE A 121 -6.46 -0.52 -11.68
C ILE A 121 -6.14 -1.38 -12.93
N ALA A 122 -7.00 -2.33 -13.32
CA ALA A 122 -6.85 -3.04 -14.59
C ALA A 122 -6.70 -2.11 -15.81
N ARG A 123 -7.25 -0.87 -15.76
CA ARG A 123 -7.04 0.16 -16.79
C ARG A 123 -5.61 0.73 -16.85
N MET A 124 -4.85 0.74 -15.75
CA MET A 124 -3.46 1.26 -15.69
C MET A 124 -2.38 0.24 -16.11
N LYS A 125 -2.75 -1.02 -16.38
CA LYS A 125 -1.83 -2.13 -16.68
C LYS A 125 -0.97 -1.97 -17.94
N LYS A 126 -1.22 -0.96 -18.79
CA LYS A 126 -0.49 -0.79 -20.06
C LYS A 126 0.94 -0.27 -19.92
N ARG A 127 1.40 0.17 -18.73
CA ARG A 127 2.69 0.89 -18.64
C ARG A 127 3.64 0.54 -17.50
N PHE A 128 3.22 -0.12 -16.41
CA PHE A 128 4.09 -0.49 -15.29
C PHE A 128 3.65 -1.80 -14.65
N LYS A 129 4.58 -2.62 -14.13
CA LYS A 129 4.28 -3.81 -13.30
C LYS A 129 3.81 -3.32 -11.92
N PRO A 130 2.52 -3.41 -11.55
CA PRO A 130 2.02 -2.79 -10.33
C PRO A 130 2.03 -3.77 -9.16
N ILE A 131 2.47 -3.31 -7.99
CA ILE A 131 1.97 -3.83 -6.70
C ILE A 131 0.54 -3.32 -6.58
N LYS A 132 -0.42 -4.24 -6.49
CA LYS A 132 -1.84 -3.95 -6.67
C LYS A 132 -2.50 -3.70 -5.31
N CYS A 133 -2.78 -2.44 -5.01
CA CYS A 133 -3.62 -2.04 -3.87
C CYS A 133 -4.85 -1.30 -4.44
N ALA A 134 -6.06 -1.78 -4.17
CA ALA A 134 -7.30 -1.10 -4.53
C ALA A 134 -7.97 -0.62 -3.24
N ILE A 135 -8.56 0.57 -3.22
CA ILE A 135 -9.26 1.10 -2.04
C ILE A 135 -10.75 1.06 -2.37
N LEU A 136 -11.57 0.42 -1.52
CA LEU A 136 -13.03 0.51 -1.60
C LEU A 136 -13.55 1.62 -0.70
#